data_AF-A0A7C3QVE9-F1
#
_entry.id   AF-A0A7C3QVE9-F1
#
_cell.length_a   1.000
_cell.length_b   1.000
_cell.length_c   1.000
_cell.angle_alpha   90.00
_cell.angle_beta   90.00
_cell.angle_gamma   90.00
#
_symmetry.space_group_name_H-M   'P 1'
#
loop_
_entity.id
_entity.type
_entity.pdbx_description
1 polymer ?
#
loop_
_entity_poly.entity_id
_entity_poly.type
_entity_poly.pdbx_seq_one_letter_code
_entity_poly.pdbx_strand_id
1 'polypeptide(L)'
;MSFPETETLTSLVGRFFRIEDMTSADPHKGFLMRYRGELRDEDSAAAYDQLADSLRPYNMTPLFRIEDGKQVIYLSPAQPEPKQD
;
A
#
# COMPACT_ATOMS: atom_id res chain seq x y z
N MET A 1 -11.31 3.27 -16.15
CA MET A 1 -9.92 3.49 -15.68
C MET A 1 -9.43 2.17 -15.13
N SER A 2 -8.39 1.60 -15.74
CA SER A 2 -7.81 0.34 -15.29
C SER A 2 -6.95 0.60 -14.05
N PHE A 3 -7.14 -0.19 -13.00
CA PHE A 3 -6.21 -0.18 -11.88
C PHE A 3 -4.82 -0.66 -12.38
N PRO A 4 -3.71 -0.08 -11.88
CA PRO A 4 -2.37 -0.57 -12.20
C PRO A 4 -2.26 -2.04 -11.81
N GLU A 5 -1.50 -2.79 -12.59
CA GLU A 5 -1.23 -4.19 -12.27
C GLU A 5 -0.52 -4.30 -10.92
N THR A 6 -0.83 -5.38 -10.21
CA THR A 6 -0.17 -5.83 -8.97
C THR A 6 1.35 -5.67 -9.05
N GLU A 7 1.97 -6.02 -10.16
CA GLU A 7 3.42 -5.93 -10.37
C GLU A 7 3.94 -4.49 -10.37
N THR A 8 3.16 -3.54 -10.91
CA THR A 8 3.51 -2.12 -10.91
C THR A 8 3.47 -1.58 -9.48
N LEU A 9 2.41 -1.89 -8.74
CA LEU A 9 2.27 -1.51 -7.33
C LEU A 9 3.38 -2.11 -6.48
N THR A 10 3.66 -3.40 -6.66
CA THR A 10 4.74 -4.11 -5.98
C THR A 10 6.11 -3.52 -6.29
N SER A 11 6.33 -3.07 -7.53
CA SER A 11 7.59 -2.41 -7.91
C SER A 11 7.75 -1.03 -7.26
N LEU A 12 6.65 -0.26 -7.17
CA LEU A 12 6.64 1.05 -6.48
C LEU A 12 6.91 0.89 -4.98
N VAL A 13 6.17 -0.01 -4.33
CA VAL A 13 6.34 -0.32 -2.90
C VAL A 13 7.72 -0.90 -2.65
N GLY A 14 8.15 -1.87 -3.47
CA GLY A 14 9.43 -2.57 -3.38
C GLY A 14 10.67 -1.67 -3.49
N ARG A 15 10.51 -0.44 -4.00
CA ARG A 15 11.60 0.54 -4.10
C ARG A 15 11.97 1.12 -2.74
N PHE A 16 10.97 1.41 -1.92
CA PHE A 16 11.12 2.07 -0.60
C PHE A 16 10.93 1.09 0.57
N PHE A 17 10.16 0.03 0.33
CA PHE A 17 9.80 -0.97 1.31
C PHE A 17 10.34 -2.34 0.90
N ARG A 18 11.05 -2.99 1.80
CA ARG A 18 11.47 -4.37 1.65
C ARG A 18 10.27 -5.26 1.92
N ILE A 19 9.62 -5.69 0.85
CA ILE A 19 8.52 -6.65 0.90
C ILE A 19 9.10 -8.02 1.27
N GLU A 20 8.77 -8.50 2.47
CA GLU A 20 9.04 -9.88 2.90
C GLU A 20 7.92 -10.82 2.46
N ASP A 21 6.67 -10.36 2.56
CA ASP A 21 5.47 -11.13 2.23
C ASP A 21 4.45 -10.22 1.53
N MET A 22 3.80 -10.75 0.49
CA MET A 22 2.78 -10.06 -0.26
C MET A 22 1.52 -10.92 -0.30
N THR A 23 0.41 -10.35 0.14
CA THR A 23 -0.90 -10.99 0.10
C THR A 23 -1.83 -10.14 -0.76
N SER A 24 -2.27 -10.68 -1.90
CA SER A 24 -3.39 -10.14 -2.65
C SER A 24 -4.67 -10.31 -1.83
N ALA A 25 -5.35 -9.20 -1.58
CA ALA A 25 -6.55 -9.21 -0.77
C ALA A 25 -7.78 -9.31 -1.65
N ASP A 26 -8.82 -9.96 -1.11
CA ASP A 26 -10.10 -10.04 -1.78
C ASP A 26 -10.71 -8.63 -1.88
N PRO A 27 -11.18 -8.19 -3.06
CA PRO A 27 -11.76 -6.85 -3.23
C PRO A 27 -12.96 -6.59 -2.30
N HIS A 28 -13.57 -7.64 -1.76
CA HIS A 28 -14.62 -7.58 -0.74
C HIS A 28 -14.15 -7.07 0.63
N LYS A 29 -12.84 -7.01 0.90
CA LYS A 29 -12.27 -6.58 2.19
C LYS A 29 -11.88 -5.09 2.27
N GLY A 30 -12.07 -4.31 1.20
CA GLY A 30 -11.78 -2.87 1.21
C GLY A 30 -10.29 -2.50 1.06
N PHE A 31 -9.44 -3.45 0.67
CA PHE A 31 -8.07 -3.21 0.23
C PHE A 31 -7.72 -4.18 -0.90
N LEU A 32 -6.79 -3.78 -1.77
CA LEU A 32 -6.37 -4.56 -2.93
C LEU A 32 -5.21 -5.48 -2.58
N MET A 33 -4.24 -4.96 -1.82
CA MET A 33 -3.01 -5.66 -1.54
C MET A 33 -2.49 -5.33 -0.15
N ARG A 34 -1.88 -6.32 0.48
CA ARG A 34 -1.15 -6.20 1.73
C ARG A 34 0.30 -6.58 1.49
N TYR A 35 1.20 -5.67 1.81
CA TYR A 35 2.64 -5.91 1.82
C TYR A 35 3.11 -5.93 3.26
N ARG A 36 3.86 -6.95 3.65
CA ARG A 36 4.45 -7.06 4.98
C ARG A 36 5.96 -7.08 4.84
N GLY A 37 6.64 -6.39 5.73
CA GLY A 37 8.09 -6.33 5.73
C GLY A 37 8.62 -5.15 6.52
N GLU A 38 9.60 -4.45 5.93
CA GLU A 38 10.43 -3.46 6.59
C GLU A 38 10.74 -2.30 5.63
N LEU A 39 10.67 -1.07 6.10
CA LEU A 39 11.16 0.07 5.35
C LEU A 39 12.66 -0.01 5.15
N ARG A 40 13.11 0.24 3.91
CA ARG A 40 14.55 0.26 3.60
C ARG A 40 15.23 1.51 4.14
N ASP A 41 14.46 2.59 4.26
CA ASP A 41 14.92 3.87 4.76
C ASP A 41 14.58 4.02 6.23
N GLU A 42 15.45 4.69 6.98
CA GLU A 42 15.19 5.07 8.37
C GLU A 42 14.03 6.08 8.43
N ASP A 43 13.87 6.89 7.39
CA ASP A 43 12.85 7.93 7.29
C ASP A 43 11.54 7.39 6.71
N SER A 44 10.77 6.77 7.60
CA SER A 44 9.45 6.21 7.26
C SER A 44 8.47 7.25 6.73
N ALA A 45 8.62 8.51 7.14
CA ALA A 45 7.76 9.61 6.72
C ALA A 45 8.04 10.01 5.26
N ALA A 46 9.32 10.17 4.89
CA ALA A 46 9.70 10.47 3.52
C ALA A 46 9.33 9.34 2.53
N ALA A 47 9.47 8.07 2.95
CA ALA A 47 9.05 6.92 2.14
C ALA A 47 7.53 6.89 1.92
N TYR A 48 6.76 7.22 2.96
CA TYR A 48 5.30 7.35 2.86
C TYR A 48 4.90 8.43 1.85
N ASP A 49 5.46 9.63 1.97
CA ASP A 49 5.11 10.78 1.13
C ASP A 49 5.38 10.49 -0.36
N GLN A 50 6.54 9.91 -0.67
CA GLN A 50 6.91 9.50 -2.03
C GLN A 50 6.01 8.39 -2.59
N LEU A 51 5.66 7.40 -1.77
CA LEU A 51 4.75 6.33 -2.20
C LEU A 51 3.34 6.86 -2.41
N ALA A 52 2.86 7.74 -1.53
CA ALA A 52 1.55 8.37 -1.65
C ALA A 52 1.46 9.25 -2.91
N ASP A 53 2.49 10.04 -3.20
CA ASP A 53 2.54 10.86 -4.42
C ASP A 53 2.55 10.01 -5.69
N SER A 54 3.28 8.88 -5.68
CA SER A 54 3.27 7.90 -6.78
C SER A 54 1.91 7.24 -7.00
N LEU A 55 1.10 7.12 -5.93
CA LEU A 55 -0.22 6.48 -5.95
C LEU A 55 -1.37 7.47 -6.21
N ARG A 56 -1.17 8.78 -6.04
CA ARG A 56 -2.13 9.83 -6.41
C ARG A 56 -2.72 9.69 -7.81
N PRO A 57 -1.94 9.50 -8.90
CA PRO A 57 -2.51 9.38 -10.24
C PRO A 57 -3.41 8.15 -10.41
N TYR A 58 -3.26 7.15 -9.55
CA TYR A 58 -4.08 5.93 -9.55
C TYR A 58 -5.28 6.02 -8.59
N ASN A 59 -5.48 7.17 -7.95
CA ASN A 59 -6.51 7.38 -6.93
C ASN A 59 -6.41 6.30 -5.84
N MET A 60 -5.19 6.00 -5.39
CA MET A 60 -4.89 5.01 -4.36
C MET A 60 -4.17 5.65 -3.19
N THR A 61 -4.33 5.05 -2.01
CA THR A 61 -3.67 5.53 -0.81
C THR A 61 -2.95 4.37 -0.12
N PRO A 62 -1.64 4.51 0.18
CA PRO A 62 -0.96 3.51 0.98
C PRO A 62 -1.30 3.74 2.46
N LEU A 63 -1.63 2.67 3.17
CA LEU A 63 -1.91 2.69 4.60
C LEU A 63 -0.84 1.89 5.32
N PHE A 64 0.03 2.59 6.03
CA PHE A 64 1.09 1.98 6.81
C PHE A 64 0.53 1.63 8.18
N ARG A 65 0.66 0.36 8.55
CA ARG A 65 0.30 -0.18 9.85
C ARG A 65 1.48 -0.95 10.43
N ILE A 66 1.46 -1.10 11.74
CA ILE A 66 2.38 -1.99 12.43
C ILE A 66 1.54 -3.08 13.06
N GLU A 67 1.72 -4.31 12.59
CA GLU A 67 1.03 -5.49 13.11
C GLU A 67 2.09 -6.43 13.69
N ASP A 68 1.94 -6.78 14.97
CA ASP A 68 2.86 -7.69 15.67
C ASP A 68 4.33 -7.22 15.62
N GLY A 69 4.54 -5.90 15.72
CA GLY A 69 5.87 -5.28 15.62
C GLY A 69 6.47 -5.26 14.22
N LYS A 70 5.75 -5.73 13.19
CA LYS A 70 6.18 -5.66 11.78
C LYS A 70 5.44 -4.58 11.01
N GLN A 71 6.12 -3.92 10.09
CA GLN A 71 5.49 -2.95 9.21
C GLN A 71 4.67 -3.67 8.13
N VAL A 72 3.48 -3.14 7.88
CA VAL A 72 2.53 -3.67 6.92
C VAL A 72 1.93 -2.50 6.15
N ILE A 73 1.99 -2.55 4.82
CA ILE A 73 1.40 -1.56 3.94
C ILE A 73 0.17 -2.17 3.28
N TYR A 74 -0.98 -1.56 3.50
CA TYR A 74 -2.22 -1.89 2.79
C TYR A 74 -2.41 -0.88 1.67
N LEU A 75 -2.53 -1.37 0.44
CA LEU A 75 -2.96 -0.55 -0.68
C LEU A 75 -4.47 -0.66 -0.79
N SER A 76 -5.14 0.47 -0.58
CA SER A 76 -6.57 0.61 -0.81
C SER A 76 -6.78 1.65 -1.92
N PRO A 77 -7.75 1.45 -2.82
CA PRO A 77 -8.22 2.55 -3.64
C PRO A 77 -8.69 3.65 -2.69
N ALA A 78 -8.45 4.91 -3.04
CA ALA A 78 -9.08 6.04 -2.40
C ALA A 78 -10.58 5.95 -2.73
N GLN A 79 -11.26 5.10 -1.97
CA GLN A 79 -12.68 4.88 -2.07
C GLN A 79 -13.36 6.17 -1.60
N PRO A 80 -14.38 6.67 -2.31
CA PRO A 80 -15.21 7.74 -1.80
C PRO A 80 -15.97 7.18 -0.59
N GLU A 81 -15.55 7.56 0.61
CA GLU A 81 -16.18 7.42 1.94
C GLU A 81 -16.89 6.08 2.29
N PRO A 82 -16.70 5.54 3.50
CA PRO A 82 -17.37 4.30 3.89
C PRO A 82 -18.89 4.54 3.94
N LYS A 83 -19.65 3.87 3.08
CA LYS A 83 -21.05 3.62 3.35
C LYS A 83 -21.11 2.57 4.45
N GLN A 84 -21.13 3.06 5.69
CA GLN A 84 -21.64 2.29 6.83
C GLN A 84 -23.11 1.94 6.50
N ASP A 85 -23.45 0.66 6.49
CA ASP A 85 -24.82 0.16 6.60
C ASP A 85 -24.91 -0.65 7.90
#